data_AF-A0A6N7BFQ3-F1
#
_entry.id   AF-A0A6N7BFQ3-F1
#
_cell.length_a   1.000
_cell.length_b   1.000
_cell.length_c   1.000
_cell.angle_alpha   90.00
_cell.angle_beta   90.00
_cell.angle_gamma   90.00
#
_symmetry.space_group_name_H-M   'P 1'
#
loop_
_entity.id
_entity.type
_entity.pdbx_description
1 polymer ?
#
loop_
_entity_poly.entity_id
_entity_poly.type
_entity_poly.pdbx_seq_one_letter_code
_entity_poly.pdbx_strand_id
1 'polypeptide(L)'
;MTTKIKSSNFTFQQYLVKLGYQNHAKWILLFQMFRKSLTQHSFLLFWRMWNPFLGYFLFITYVRLGGNRNRSTSLFAVFILSGFFLHDLLIYLLTGVFSFVFTIGFQFYSALLYFDSIYNFERKIYNHSSIRNVSLNLFFIIIGLLTGYSLNYFLFPNSIIYKYFS
;
A
#
# COMPACT_ATOMS: atom_id res chain seq x y z
N MET A 1 -32.49 -2.76 -6.78
CA MET A 1 -31.61 -3.36 -7.81
C MET A 1 -30.19 -2.88 -7.59
N THR A 2 -29.33 -3.71 -6.99
CA THR A 2 -27.90 -3.42 -6.83
C THR A 2 -27.16 -3.82 -8.10
N THR A 3 -26.85 -2.83 -8.94
CA THR A 3 -26.03 -3.05 -10.14
C THR A 3 -24.65 -3.53 -9.71
N LYS A 4 -24.38 -4.82 -9.95
CA LYS A 4 -23.01 -5.37 -9.94
C LYS A 4 -22.23 -4.65 -11.04
N ILE A 5 -21.50 -3.60 -10.66
CA ILE A 5 -20.55 -2.92 -11.55
C ILE A 5 -19.54 -3.98 -12.01
N LYS A 6 -19.61 -4.39 -13.28
CA LYS A 6 -18.57 -5.21 -13.92
C LYS A 6 -17.27 -4.39 -13.88
N SER A 7 -16.23 -4.95 -13.26
CA SER A 7 -14.95 -4.27 -13.02
C SER A 7 -14.22 -3.82 -14.30
N SER A 8 -14.61 -4.34 -15.46
CA SER A 8 -14.04 -3.97 -16.77
C SER A 8 -14.32 -2.52 -17.17
N ASN A 9 -15.31 -1.84 -16.58
CA ASN A 9 -15.74 -0.50 -17.00
C ASN A 9 -15.45 0.59 -15.96
N PHE A 10 -14.77 0.27 -14.87
CA PHE A 10 -14.46 1.27 -13.84
C PHE A 10 -13.24 2.10 -14.27
N THR A 11 -13.45 3.33 -14.69
CA THR A 11 -12.39 4.17 -15.27
C THR A 11 -11.48 4.77 -14.19
N PHE A 12 -10.25 5.17 -14.55
CA PHE A 12 -9.33 5.84 -13.65
C PHE A 12 -9.94 7.13 -13.04
N GLN A 13 -10.68 7.89 -13.84
CA GLN A 13 -11.35 9.11 -13.36
C GLN A 13 -12.43 8.77 -12.32
N GLN A 14 -13.23 7.73 -12.54
CA GLN A 14 -14.20 7.25 -11.54
C GLN A 14 -13.52 6.77 -10.26
N TYR A 15 -12.33 6.17 -10.37
CA TYR A 15 -11.51 5.79 -9.22
C TYR A 15 -11.03 7.02 -8.43
N LEU A 16 -10.49 8.04 -9.11
CA LEU A 16 -10.06 9.28 -8.46
C LEU A 16 -11.22 9.98 -7.74
N VAL A 17 -12.38 10.11 -8.40
CA VAL A 17 -13.58 10.71 -7.80
C VAL A 17 -14.03 9.90 -6.58
N LYS A 18 -14.00 8.56 -6.64
CA LYS A 18 -14.31 7.69 -5.49
C LYS A 18 -13.34 7.85 -4.31
N LEU A 19 -12.10 8.25 -4.57
CA LEU A 19 -11.12 8.60 -3.52
C LEU A 19 -11.24 10.08 -3.08
N GLY A 20 -12.15 10.84 -3.68
CA GLY A 20 -12.36 12.25 -3.41
C GLY A 20 -11.30 13.17 -4.01
N TYR A 21 -10.52 12.70 -5.01
CA TYR A 21 -9.66 13.58 -5.80
C TYR A 21 -10.50 14.19 -6.92
N GLN A 22 -10.60 15.53 -6.94
CA GLN A 22 -11.27 16.28 -8.00
C GLN A 22 -10.24 17.04 -8.86
N ASN A 23 -10.64 17.47 -10.06
CA ASN A 23 -9.79 18.10 -11.08
C ASN A 23 -8.94 19.24 -10.51
N HIS A 24 -7.68 18.93 -10.19
CA HIS A 24 -6.70 19.87 -9.66
C HIS A 24 -5.40 19.75 -10.45
N ALA A 25 -4.58 20.81 -10.44
CA ALA A 25 -3.25 20.80 -11.02
C ALA A 25 -2.40 19.65 -10.45
N LYS A 26 -1.52 19.06 -11.28
CA LYS A 26 -0.73 17.85 -10.96
C LYS A 26 0.02 17.94 -9.62
N TRP A 27 0.56 19.10 -9.27
CA TRP A 27 1.29 19.31 -8.01
C TRP A 27 0.38 19.34 -6.77
N ILE A 28 -0.82 19.92 -6.91
CA ILE A 28 -1.83 19.93 -5.84
C ILE A 28 -2.29 18.51 -5.54
N LEU A 29 -2.37 17.65 -6.58
CA LEU A 29 -2.72 16.25 -6.41
C LEU A 29 -1.70 15.50 -5.53
N LEU A 30 -0.40 15.68 -5.77
CA LEU A 30 0.65 15.03 -4.96
C LEU A 30 0.58 15.42 -3.49
N PHE A 31 0.44 16.72 -3.19
CA PHE A 31 0.30 17.18 -1.81
C PHE A 31 -0.98 16.63 -1.16
N GLN A 32 -2.10 16.63 -1.90
CA GLN A 32 -3.34 16.02 -1.42
C GLN A 32 -3.19 14.52 -1.20
N MET A 33 -2.42 13.81 -2.01
CA MET A 33 -2.17 12.37 -1.83
C MET A 33 -1.49 12.09 -0.50
N PHE A 34 -0.34 12.72 -0.23
CA PHE A 34 0.38 12.53 1.03
C PHE A 34 -0.44 12.98 2.24
N ARG A 35 -1.08 14.15 2.16
CA ARG A 35 -1.91 14.65 3.24
C ARG A 35 -3.10 13.73 3.51
N LYS A 36 -3.81 13.29 2.47
CA LYS A 36 -4.98 12.41 2.64
C LYS A 36 -4.55 11.03 3.11
N SER A 37 -3.47 10.45 2.59
CA SER A 37 -3.03 9.12 2.99
C SER A 37 -2.59 9.09 4.45
N LEU A 38 -1.69 10.00 4.85
CA LEU A 38 -1.11 9.98 6.19
C LEU A 38 -2.13 10.26 7.30
N THR A 39 -3.17 11.02 6.99
CA THR A 39 -4.22 11.35 7.97
C THR A 39 -5.32 10.28 8.09
N GLN A 40 -5.26 9.22 7.28
CA GLN A 40 -6.24 8.12 7.36
C GLN A 40 -6.18 7.41 8.71
N HIS A 41 -7.37 7.07 9.22
CA HIS A 41 -7.55 6.40 10.50
C HIS A 41 -7.30 4.88 10.43
N SER A 42 -7.24 4.29 9.23
CA SER A 42 -6.90 2.89 9.00
C SER A 42 -5.69 2.79 8.07
N PHE A 43 -4.82 1.83 8.36
CA PHE A 43 -3.66 1.55 7.52
C PHE A 43 -4.06 1.04 6.12
N LEU A 44 -5.22 0.36 6.01
CA LEU A 44 -5.78 -0.03 4.72
C LEU A 44 -6.13 1.20 3.87
N LEU A 45 -6.77 2.18 4.49
CA LEU A 45 -7.16 3.42 3.83
C LEU A 45 -5.93 4.25 3.47
N PHE A 46 -4.89 4.25 4.32
CA PHE A 46 -3.60 4.85 4.00
C PHE A 46 -3.08 4.33 2.64
N TRP A 47 -2.96 3.01 2.48
CA TRP A 47 -2.46 2.41 1.23
C TRP A 47 -3.37 2.67 0.03
N ARG A 48 -4.69 2.70 0.25
CA ARG A 48 -5.66 3.06 -0.80
C ARG A 48 -5.48 4.49 -1.32
N MET A 49 -5.05 5.41 -0.46
CA MET A 49 -4.88 6.84 -0.79
C MET A 49 -3.45 7.22 -1.19
N TRP A 50 -2.45 6.44 -0.78
CA TRP A 50 -1.01 6.74 -0.92
C TRP A 50 -0.59 7.05 -2.36
N ASN A 51 -1.00 6.21 -3.31
CA ASN A 51 -0.72 6.41 -4.72
C ASN A 51 -1.97 6.03 -5.56
N PRO A 52 -2.78 7.01 -5.98
CA PRO A 52 -4.00 6.74 -6.74
C PRO A 52 -3.73 6.11 -8.11
N PHE A 53 -2.62 6.45 -8.75
CA PHE A 53 -2.27 5.90 -10.07
C PHE A 53 -1.97 4.40 -9.96
N LEU A 54 -1.02 4.01 -9.11
CA LEU A 54 -0.71 2.59 -8.87
C LEU A 54 -1.90 1.88 -8.19
N GLY A 55 -2.58 2.58 -7.29
CA GLY A 55 -3.76 2.08 -6.57
C GLY A 55 -4.91 1.69 -7.48
N TYR A 56 -5.07 2.35 -8.64
CA TYR A 56 -6.07 1.96 -9.63
C TYR A 56 -5.75 0.59 -10.26
N PHE A 57 -4.50 0.36 -10.67
CA PHE A 57 -4.09 -0.93 -11.20
C PHE A 57 -4.20 -2.04 -10.15
N LEU A 58 -3.74 -1.76 -8.93
CA LEU A 58 -3.87 -2.68 -7.80
C LEU A 58 -5.34 -2.94 -7.42
N PHE A 59 -6.23 -1.95 -7.56
CA PHE A 59 -7.67 -2.13 -7.36
C PHE A 59 -8.27 -3.07 -8.42
N ILE A 60 -7.90 -2.92 -9.68
CA ILE A 60 -8.35 -3.85 -10.73
C ILE A 60 -7.85 -5.27 -10.41
N THR A 61 -6.57 -5.41 -10.03
CA THR A 61 -5.98 -6.69 -9.61
C THR A 61 -6.72 -7.29 -8.42
N TYR A 62 -6.99 -6.49 -7.37
CA TYR A 62 -7.78 -6.89 -6.20
C TYR A 62 -9.13 -7.46 -6.61
N VAL A 63 -9.87 -6.76 -7.48
CA VAL A 63 -11.20 -7.21 -7.92
C VAL A 63 -11.12 -8.49 -8.75
N ARG A 64 -10.10 -8.63 -9.61
CA ARG A 64 -9.87 -9.86 -10.39
C ARG A 64 -9.55 -11.08 -9.53
N LEU A 65 -8.89 -10.90 -8.40
CA LEU A 65 -8.55 -11.97 -7.45
C LEU A 65 -9.73 -12.41 -6.55
N GLY A 66 -10.92 -11.84 -6.76
CA GLY A 66 -12.14 -12.14 -6.01
C GLY A 66 -12.59 -11.01 -5.08
N GLY A 67 -11.80 -9.94 -4.98
CA GLY A 67 -12.14 -8.72 -4.25
C GLY A 67 -12.65 -9.01 -2.84
N ASN A 68 -13.81 -8.45 -2.50
CA ASN A 68 -14.37 -8.61 -1.15
C ASN A 68 -14.78 -10.05 -0.81
N ARG A 69 -15.04 -10.92 -1.79
CA ARG A 69 -15.36 -12.34 -1.54
C ARG A 69 -14.16 -13.07 -0.95
N ASN A 70 -12.96 -12.72 -1.42
CA ASN A 70 -11.69 -13.33 -1.06
C ASN A 70 -10.75 -12.24 -0.50
N ARG A 71 -11.26 -11.39 0.41
CA ARG A 71 -10.59 -10.13 0.78
C ARG A 71 -9.15 -10.33 1.26
N SER A 72 -8.94 -11.25 2.21
CA SER A 72 -7.62 -11.48 2.82
C SER A 72 -6.59 -11.97 1.81
N THR A 73 -6.96 -12.97 1.00
CA THR A 73 -6.05 -13.53 -0.03
C THR A 73 -5.83 -12.54 -1.17
N SER A 74 -6.85 -11.79 -1.58
CA SER A 74 -6.74 -10.76 -2.61
C SER A 74 -5.83 -9.61 -2.16
N LEU A 75 -5.95 -9.15 -0.90
CA LEU A 75 -5.07 -8.14 -0.33
C LEU A 75 -3.63 -8.66 -0.23
N PHE A 76 -3.43 -9.87 0.28
CA PHE A 76 -2.10 -10.48 0.39
C PHE A 76 -1.38 -10.54 -0.96
N ALA A 77 -2.06 -11.05 -1.99
CA ALA A 77 -1.53 -11.09 -3.33
C ALA A 77 -1.24 -9.69 -3.89
N VAL A 78 -2.14 -8.71 -3.69
CA VAL A 78 -1.93 -7.33 -4.14
C VAL A 78 -0.72 -6.68 -3.48
N PHE A 79 -0.50 -6.90 -2.18
CA PHE A 79 0.67 -6.38 -1.48
C PHE A 79 1.97 -7.02 -1.97
N ILE A 80 1.99 -8.34 -2.17
CA ILE A 80 3.16 -9.02 -2.75
C ILE A 80 3.47 -8.50 -4.14
N LEU A 81 2.46 -8.42 -5.02
CA LEU A 81 2.65 -7.92 -6.38
C LEU A 81 3.13 -6.46 -6.37
N SER A 82 2.62 -5.64 -5.46
CA SER A 82 3.08 -4.27 -5.28
C SER A 82 4.55 -4.22 -4.83
N GLY A 83 4.91 -4.94 -3.77
CA GLY A 83 6.29 -4.97 -3.26
C GLY A 83 7.29 -5.44 -4.31
N PHE A 84 6.96 -6.51 -5.03
CA PHE A 84 7.84 -7.08 -6.02
C PHE A 84 7.93 -6.25 -7.30
N PHE A 85 6.80 -6.04 -8.00
CA PHE A 85 6.82 -5.41 -9.33
C PHE A 85 7.04 -3.90 -9.28
N LEU A 86 6.56 -3.21 -8.24
CA LEU A 86 6.59 -1.75 -8.19
C LEU A 86 7.77 -1.20 -7.38
N HIS A 87 8.52 -2.05 -6.68
CA HIS A 87 9.65 -1.60 -5.88
C HIS A 87 10.90 -2.43 -6.15
N ASP A 88 10.91 -3.71 -5.78
CA ASP A 88 12.13 -4.52 -5.87
C ASP A 88 12.60 -4.72 -7.31
N LEU A 89 11.68 -4.99 -8.25
CA LEU A 89 11.99 -5.10 -9.67
C LEU A 89 12.46 -3.76 -10.25
N LEU A 90 11.85 -2.65 -9.86
CA LEU A 90 12.29 -1.32 -10.33
C LEU A 90 13.69 -0.98 -9.82
N ILE A 91 13.99 -1.29 -8.55
CA ILE A 91 15.32 -1.11 -7.97
C ILE A 91 16.33 -1.98 -8.70
N TYR A 92 15.99 -3.25 -8.97
CA TYR A 92 16.86 -4.14 -9.75
C TYR A 92 17.12 -3.59 -11.15
N LEU A 93 16.10 -3.12 -11.86
CA LEU A 93 16.27 -2.56 -13.21
C LEU A 93 17.12 -1.29 -13.22
N LEU A 94 17.08 -0.48 -12.16
CA LEU A 94 17.84 0.77 -12.05
C LEU A 94 19.28 0.56 -11.55
N THR A 95 19.51 -0.43 -10.69
CA THR A 95 20.78 -0.61 -9.97
C THR A 95 21.53 -1.88 -10.35
N GLY A 96 20.88 -2.83 -11.02
CA GLY A 96 21.37 -4.19 -11.26
C GLY A 96 21.39 -5.07 -9.99
N VAL A 97 20.97 -4.53 -8.84
CA VAL A 97 21.05 -5.23 -7.55
C VAL A 97 19.69 -5.79 -7.17
N PHE A 98 19.64 -7.09 -6.98
CA PHE A 98 18.40 -7.78 -6.61
C PHE A 98 18.18 -7.71 -5.10
N SER A 99 16.96 -7.36 -4.71
CA SER A 99 16.51 -7.11 -3.33
C SER A 99 15.11 -7.66 -3.12
N PHE A 100 14.78 -8.06 -1.89
CA PHE A 100 13.40 -8.33 -1.49
C PHE A 100 12.93 -7.45 -0.34
N VAL A 101 13.63 -6.35 -0.04
CA VAL A 101 13.32 -5.46 1.08
C VAL A 101 11.87 -4.99 1.02
N PHE A 102 11.38 -4.54 -0.14
CA PHE A 102 10.02 -4.04 -0.25
C PHE A 102 9.00 -5.17 -0.26
N THR A 103 9.26 -6.28 -0.95
CA THR A 103 8.36 -7.45 -0.93
C THR A 103 8.14 -7.96 0.48
N ILE A 104 9.20 -8.11 1.27
CA ILE A 104 9.11 -8.55 2.67
C ILE A 104 8.36 -7.50 3.51
N GLY A 105 8.67 -6.21 3.35
CA GLY A 105 7.95 -5.14 4.06
C GLY A 105 6.47 -5.08 3.72
N PHE A 106 6.10 -5.32 2.46
CA PHE A 106 4.71 -5.35 2.02
C PHE A 106 3.96 -6.60 2.52
N GLN A 107 4.64 -7.74 2.69
CA GLN A 107 4.06 -8.90 3.37
C GLN A 107 3.75 -8.59 4.84
N PHE A 108 4.65 -7.88 5.53
CA PHE A 108 4.39 -7.40 6.88
C PHE A 108 3.14 -6.49 6.93
N TYR A 109 2.99 -5.55 5.98
CA TYR A 109 1.78 -4.73 5.87
C TYR A 109 0.53 -5.56 5.63
N SER A 110 0.60 -6.57 4.77
CA SER A 110 -0.54 -7.46 4.55
C SER A 110 -0.92 -8.24 5.80
N ALA A 111 0.04 -8.68 6.60
CA ALA A 111 -0.23 -9.35 7.87
C ALA A 111 -0.91 -8.40 8.85
N LEU A 112 -0.44 -7.15 8.96
CA LEU A 112 -1.11 -6.11 9.76
C LEU A 112 -2.57 -5.90 9.33
N LEU A 113 -2.84 -5.83 8.02
CA LEU A 113 -4.19 -5.65 7.50
C LEU A 113 -5.10 -6.86 7.73
N TYR A 114 -4.52 -8.06 7.70
CA TYR A 114 -5.23 -9.28 8.06
C TYR A 114 -5.65 -9.25 9.53
N PHE A 115 -4.74 -8.89 10.43
CA PHE A 115 -5.06 -8.72 11.85
C PHE A 115 -6.07 -7.59 12.10
N ASP A 116 -5.93 -6.44 11.44
CA ASP A 116 -6.89 -5.32 11.48
C ASP A 116 -8.32 -5.79 11.13
N SER A 117 -8.43 -6.69 10.14
CA SER A 117 -9.71 -7.26 9.70
C SER A 117 -10.31 -8.29 10.66
N ILE A 118 -9.48 -9.06 11.37
CA ILE A 118 -9.95 -10.06 12.36
C ILE A 118 -10.41 -9.37 13.63
N TYR A 119 -9.58 -8.46 14.14
CA TYR A 119 -9.83 -7.82 15.43
C TYR A 119 -10.77 -6.64 15.34
N ASN A 120 -11.29 -6.35 14.13
CA ASN A 120 -12.04 -5.13 13.82
C ASN A 120 -11.41 -3.95 14.55
N PHE A 121 -10.12 -3.75 14.32
CA PHE A 121 -9.40 -2.58 14.83
C PHE A 121 -9.82 -1.34 14.03
N GLU A 122 -11.14 -1.21 13.77
CA GLU A 122 -11.79 0.04 13.50
C GLU A 122 -11.45 0.93 14.68
N ARG A 123 -10.44 1.76 14.48
CA ARG A 123 -10.10 2.88 15.35
C ARG A 123 -11.33 3.78 15.36
N LYS A 124 -12.25 3.51 16.29
CA LYS A 124 -13.59 4.11 16.36
C LYS A 124 -13.45 5.61 16.19
N ILE A 125 -14.25 6.14 15.26
CA ILE A 125 -14.19 7.48 14.68
C ILE A 125 -14.34 8.63 15.70
N TYR A 126 -14.65 8.34 16.96
CA TYR A 126 -14.75 9.36 17.99
C TYR A 126 -13.35 9.75 18.52
N ASN A 127 -12.86 10.89 18.05
CA ASN A 127 -11.79 11.68 18.69
C ASN A 127 -10.35 11.24 18.37
N HIS A 128 -10.00 11.17 17.09
CA HIS A 128 -8.64 10.82 16.67
C HIS A 128 -7.96 12.01 15.98
N SER A 129 -7.04 12.65 16.70
CA SER A 129 -6.20 13.74 16.17
C SER A 129 -5.48 13.27 14.91
N SER A 130 -5.53 14.10 13.86
CA SER A 130 -4.81 13.88 12.60
C SER A 130 -3.33 13.55 12.82
N ILE A 131 -2.70 14.18 13.82
CA ILE A 131 -1.29 13.96 14.17
C ILE A 131 -1.06 12.50 14.57
N ARG A 132 -1.94 11.95 15.40
CA ARG A 132 -1.81 10.56 15.88
C ARG A 132 -1.95 9.55 14.73
N ASN A 133 -2.85 9.81 13.78
CA ASN A 133 -2.98 8.96 12.59
C ASN A 133 -1.73 9.00 11.73
N VAL A 134 -1.16 10.20 11.52
CA VAL A 134 0.10 10.39 10.80
C VAL A 134 1.22 9.62 11.50
N SER A 135 1.38 9.77 12.82
CA SER A 135 2.39 9.06 13.61
C SER A 135 2.24 7.55 13.49
N LEU A 136 1.02 7.01 13.63
CA LEU A 136 0.78 5.57 13.53
C LEU A 136 1.06 5.02 12.12
N ASN A 137 0.61 5.73 11.08
CA ASN A 137 0.86 5.30 9.70
C ASN A 137 2.36 5.33 9.38
N LEU A 138 3.08 6.38 9.78
CA LEU A 138 4.53 6.47 9.64
C LEU A 138 5.25 5.37 10.44
N PHE A 139 4.83 5.13 11.68
CA PHE A 139 5.36 4.07 12.52
C PHE A 139 5.26 2.70 11.84
N PHE A 140 4.08 2.36 11.29
CA PHE A 140 3.91 1.09 10.59
C PHE A 140 4.77 1.00 9.33
N ILE A 141 4.88 2.08 8.54
CA ILE A 141 5.76 2.13 7.36
C ILE A 141 7.22 1.89 7.77
N ILE A 142 7.71 2.61 8.78
CA ILE A 142 9.09 2.49 9.23
C ILE A 142 9.36 1.06 9.71
N ILE A 143 8.48 0.49 10.53
CA ILE A 143 8.65 -0.89 11.00
C ILE A 143 8.65 -1.88 9.84
N GLY A 144 7.72 -1.80 8.90
CA GLY A 144 7.69 -2.73 7.78
C GLY A 144 8.94 -2.64 6.90
N LEU A 145 9.46 -1.44 6.65
CA LEU A 145 10.73 -1.26 5.93
C LEU A 145 11.92 -1.80 6.72
N LEU A 146 11.99 -1.57 8.03
CA LEU A 146 13.04 -2.12 8.89
C LEU A 146 12.98 -3.65 8.94
N THR A 147 11.79 -4.23 9.05
CA THR A 147 11.58 -5.68 8.97
C THR A 147 12.05 -6.23 7.63
N GLY A 148 11.69 -5.57 6.53
CA GLY A 148 12.15 -5.92 5.18
C GLY A 148 13.66 -5.88 5.05
N TYR A 149 14.30 -4.81 5.54
CA TYR A 149 15.74 -4.64 5.52
C TYR A 149 16.47 -5.71 6.33
N SER A 150 16.04 -5.93 7.57
CA SER A 150 16.64 -6.91 8.48
C SER A 150 16.52 -8.35 7.98
N LEU A 151 15.35 -8.73 7.44
CA LEU A 151 15.16 -10.06 6.89
C LEU A 151 15.91 -10.25 5.57
N ASN A 152 15.95 -9.23 4.71
CA ASN A 152 16.79 -9.28 3.51
C ASN A 152 18.27 -9.46 3.90
N TYR A 153 18.71 -8.87 5.01
CA TYR A 153 20.11 -8.96 5.46
C TYR A 153 20.42 -10.37 5.95
N PHE A 154 19.51 -10.93 6.71
CA PHE A 154 19.62 -12.31 7.17
C PHE A 154 19.62 -13.31 6.00
N LEU A 155 18.78 -13.11 4.98
CA LEU A 155 18.66 -14.01 3.83
C LEU A 155 19.79 -13.84 2.81
N PHE A 156 20.29 -12.61 2.62
CA PHE A 156 21.29 -12.27 1.60
C PHE A 156 22.43 -11.44 2.21
N PRO A 157 23.22 -11.97 3.16
CA PRO A 157 24.22 -11.20 3.90
C PRO A 157 25.30 -10.56 3.00
N ASN A 158 25.54 -11.15 1.83
CA ASN A 158 26.52 -10.66 0.85
C ASN A 158 25.89 -9.75 -0.24
N SER A 159 24.62 -9.34 -0.09
CA SER A 159 23.99 -8.51 -1.11
C SER A 159 24.68 -7.16 -1.24
N ILE A 160 24.85 -6.68 -2.47
CA ILE A 160 25.50 -5.40 -2.77
C ILE A 160 24.70 -4.22 -2.17
N ILE A 161 23.42 -4.42 -1.87
CA ILE A 161 22.55 -3.42 -1.22
C ILE A 161 23.20 -2.87 0.04
N TYR A 162 23.84 -3.73 0.84
CA TYR A 162 24.48 -3.29 2.08
C TYR A 162 25.62 -2.32 1.85
N LYS A 163 26.36 -2.43 0.74
CA LYS A 163 27.42 -1.48 0.39
C LYS A 163 26.90 -0.09 0.03
N TYR A 164 25.63 0.03 -0.37
CA TYR A 164 25.00 1.31 -0.72
C TYR A 164 24.27 1.97 0.46
N PHE A 165 23.97 1.22 1.52
CA PHE A 165 23.22 1.71 2.68
C PHE A 165 23.99 1.65 4.02
N SER A 166 25.23 1.13 4.02
CA SER A 166 26.22 1.27 5.10
C SER A 166 27.00 2.58 4.96
#